data_AF-A0A7W1MWM5-F1
#
_entry.id   AF-A0A7W1MWM5-F1
#
_cell.length_a   1.000
_cell.length_b   1.000
_cell.length_c   1.000
_cell.angle_alpha   90.00
_cell.angle_beta   90.00
_cell.angle_gamma   90.00
#
_symmetry.space_group_name_H-M   'P 1'
#
loop_
_entity.id
_entity.type
_entity.pdbx_description
1 polymer ?
#
loop_
_entity_poly.entity_id
_entity_poly.type
_entity_poly.pdbx_seq_one_letter_code
_entity_poly.pdbx_strand_id
1 'polypeptide(L)'
;MNPSFRRCETVAGLLLPFALAWLALPPKAQAICQQGCDLILENTFLGNNALSSNTTGYDDTAVGSDALSNNTNGIFNTAIGRLALSNNTDGFYNTAIGMSALFSNTTASYNTATGTFALISNTVGASNTVTGSFALQSNTTGSDNSVTGSFALRSNTTGSDNTATGRGSLSHSTTGSRNTADGREALRNNKTGNGNIAVGFSAGSALTTGDNNIDVGNAGVADEANIVRIGKLGTQTATFIAGISGAVVPDGVGVIVGTDGKLGTVVSSERYKDAIKPMDKASEAILSLQPVTFRYKHDFDPDGIPQFGLVAEQVAKVNPDLVARDDQGKPYTVRYEAVNAMLLNEFLKEHRKVEEQQTALDQLKSKVAQQEDLRSIVAQQQIEIAALTSQIQKVSERLAVVKPAPRIVSNKE
;
A
#
# COMPACT_ATOMS: atom_id res chain seq x y z
N MET A 1 -59.80 -32.00 -96.47
CA MET A 1 -60.83 -30.99 -96.17
C MET A 1 -60.43 -30.29 -94.87
N ASN A 2 -60.25 -28.98 -94.92
CA ASN A 2 -60.00 -28.13 -93.75
C ASN A 2 -61.31 -28.02 -92.92
N PRO A 3 -61.28 -27.85 -91.59
CA PRO A 3 -61.14 -26.48 -91.09
C PRO A 3 -60.48 -26.27 -89.70
N SER A 4 -59.82 -25.11 -89.63
CA SER A 4 -59.98 -24.04 -88.63
C SER A 4 -59.23 -24.06 -87.30
N PHE A 5 -58.33 -23.07 -87.20
CA PHE A 5 -57.80 -22.46 -85.99
C PHE A 5 -58.89 -21.94 -85.05
N ARG A 6 -58.75 -22.22 -83.75
CA ARG A 6 -58.98 -21.25 -82.67
C ARG A 6 -58.01 -21.50 -81.51
N ARG A 7 -57.36 -20.41 -81.07
CA ARG A 7 -56.63 -20.30 -79.81
C ARG A 7 -57.55 -20.70 -78.65
N CYS A 8 -57.06 -21.51 -77.72
CA CYS A 8 -57.63 -21.60 -76.38
C CYS A 8 -56.57 -21.07 -75.42
N GLU A 9 -56.89 -19.93 -74.82
CA GLU A 9 -56.06 -19.23 -73.86
C GLU A 9 -55.80 -20.11 -72.63
N THR A 10 -54.60 -19.94 -72.10
CA THR A 10 -54.05 -20.50 -70.88
C THR A 10 -55.05 -20.58 -69.72
N VAL A 11 -55.52 -21.80 -69.39
CA VAL A 11 -56.09 -22.12 -68.06
C VAL A 11 -54.97 -22.35 -67.01
N ALA A 12 -53.74 -21.88 -67.29
CA ALA A 12 -52.67 -21.80 -66.31
C ALA A 12 -52.82 -20.59 -65.36
N GLY A 13 -53.68 -19.61 -65.70
CA GLY A 13 -53.84 -18.36 -64.95
C GLY A 13 -54.73 -18.43 -63.71
N LEU A 14 -55.48 -19.51 -63.51
CA LEU A 14 -56.44 -19.64 -62.38
C LEU A 14 -56.04 -20.68 -61.32
N LEU A 15 -55.11 -21.58 -61.63
CA LEU A 15 -54.57 -22.53 -60.64
C LEU A 15 -53.35 -21.99 -59.89
N LEU A 16 -52.58 -21.08 -60.49
CA LEU A 16 -51.46 -20.43 -59.80
C LEU A 16 -51.91 -19.58 -58.60
N PRO A 17 -52.97 -18.74 -58.66
CA PRO A 17 -53.38 -17.92 -57.52
C PRO A 17 -53.90 -18.77 -56.35
N PHE A 18 -54.60 -19.88 -56.65
CA PHE A 18 -55.09 -20.82 -55.64
C PHE A 18 -53.96 -21.64 -54.99
N ALA A 19 -52.97 -22.07 -55.78
CA ALA A 19 -51.77 -22.75 -55.26
C ALA A 19 -50.85 -21.81 -54.46
N LEU A 20 -50.75 -20.54 -54.87
CA LEU A 20 -50.03 -19.49 -54.12
C LEU A 20 -50.79 -19.04 -52.87
N ALA A 21 -52.13 -19.06 -52.85
CA ALA A 21 -52.93 -18.78 -51.66
C ALA A 21 -52.73 -19.83 -50.55
N TRP A 22 -52.48 -21.10 -50.91
CA TRP A 22 -52.10 -22.16 -49.96
C TRP A 22 -50.68 -22.01 -49.39
N LEU A 23 -49.82 -21.22 -50.04
CA LEU A 23 -48.46 -20.91 -49.56
C LEU A 23 -48.38 -19.56 -48.84
N ALA A 24 -49.41 -18.71 -48.91
CA ALA A 24 -49.39 -17.33 -48.43
C ALA A 24 -49.71 -17.17 -46.93
N LEU A 25 -50.18 -18.22 -46.26
CA LEU A 25 -50.35 -18.24 -44.81
C LEU A 25 -49.78 -19.57 -44.32
N PRO A 26 -48.46 -19.67 -44.03
CA PRO A 26 -48.02 -20.76 -43.17
C PRO A 26 -48.91 -20.70 -41.92
N PRO A 27 -49.43 -21.83 -41.41
CA PRO A 27 -50.04 -21.81 -40.10
C PRO A 27 -49.04 -21.09 -39.19
N LYS A 28 -49.50 -20.07 -38.44
CA LYS A 28 -48.72 -19.59 -37.31
C LYS A 28 -48.56 -20.80 -36.40
N ALA A 29 -47.50 -21.56 -36.58
CA ALA A 29 -47.11 -22.66 -35.73
C ALA A 29 -46.63 -22.03 -34.43
N GLN A 30 -47.57 -21.53 -33.65
CA GLN A 30 -47.37 -21.32 -32.23
C GLN A 30 -47.32 -22.73 -31.63
N ALA A 31 -46.27 -23.04 -30.88
CA ALA A 31 -46.24 -24.27 -30.11
C ALA A 31 -47.42 -24.23 -29.13
N ILE A 32 -48.49 -24.97 -29.41
CA ILE A 32 -49.60 -25.15 -28.48
C ILE A 32 -49.09 -26.16 -27.45
N CYS A 33 -48.65 -25.67 -26.30
CA CYS A 33 -48.01 -26.43 -25.24
C CYS A 33 -49.05 -27.31 -24.51
N GLN A 34 -49.26 -28.55 -24.98
CA GLN A 34 -50.13 -29.53 -24.30
C GLN A 34 -49.39 -30.40 -23.27
N GLN A 35 -48.07 -30.43 -23.32
CA GLN A 35 -47.21 -31.03 -22.31
C GLN A 35 -46.18 -29.99 -21.91
N GLY A 36 -46.19 -29.59 -20.64
CA GLY A 36 -45.12 -28.76 -20.09
C GLY A 36 -45.41 -27.28 -19.93
N CYS A 37 -46.67 -26.86 -19.91
CA CYS A 37 -47.01 -25.49 -19.51
C CYS A 37 -48.25 -25.50 -18.62
N ASP A 38 -48.22 -24.76 -17.52
CA ASP A 38 -49.39 -24.41 -16.71
C ASP A 38 -49.80 -22.99 -17.09
N LEU A 39 -50.94 -22.85 -17.79
CA LEU A 39 -51.42 -21.55 -18.25
C LEU A 39 -52.15 -20.75 -17.16
N ILE A 40 -52.45 -21.34 -16.00
CA ILE A 40 -53.09 -20.64 -14.88
C ILE A 40 -52.04 -19.96 -14.02
N LEU A 41 -50.93 -20.65 -13.77
CA LEU A 41 -49.79 -20.14 -12.98
C LEU A 41 -48.62 -19.67 -13.86
N GLU A 42 -48.79 -19.65 -15.18
CA GLU A 42 -47.78 -19.21 -16.16
C GLU A 42 -46.42 -19.95 -16.05
N ASN A 43 -46.42 -21.19 -15.55
CA ASN A 43 -45.21 -22.01 -15.43
C ASN A 43 -44.91 -22.76 -16.74
N THR A 44 -43.61 -22.94 -17.04
CA THR A 44 -43.11 -23.78 -18.13
C THR A 44 -42.28 -24.93 -17.55
N PHE A 45 -42.54 -26.18 -17.91
CA PHE A 45 -41.79 -27.33 -17.43
C PHE A 45 -41.58 -28.42 -18.48
N LEU A 46 -40.45 -29.11 -18.45
CA LEU A 46 -40.15 -30.24 -19.33
C LEU A 46 -39.21 -31.23 -18.64
N GLY A 47 -39.75 -32.38 -18.21
CA GLY A 47 -38.97 -33.42 -17.54
C GLY A 47 -39.83 -34.24 -16.59
N ASN A 48 -39.34 -35.42 -16.21
CA ASN A 48 -40.00 -36.23 -15.19
C ASN A 48 -39.98 -35.49 -13.84
N ASN A 49 -41.13 -35.44 -13.14
CA ASN A 49 -41.34 -34.72 -11.88
C ASN A 49 -40.98 -33.22 -11.88
N ALA A 50 -40.83 -32.58 -13.05
CA ALA A 50 -40.61 -31.15 -13.09
C ALA A 50 -41.85 -30.43 -12.54
N LEU A 51 -41.66 -29.54 -11.54
CA LEU A 51 -42.74 -28.86 -10.80
C LEU A 51 -43.80 -29.78 -10.15
N SER A 52 -43.49 -31.03 -9.83
CA SER A 52 -44.50 -31.99 -9.34
C SER A 52 -45.20 -31.61 -8.03
N SER A 53 -44.54 -30.82 -7.17
CA SER A 53 -45.09 -30.39 -5.87
C SER A 53 -45.63 -28.97 -5.85
N ASN A 54 -45.69 -28.29 -7.01
CA ASN A 54 -46.09 -26.88 -7.08
C ASN A 54 -47.54 -26.69 -6.67
N THR A 55 -47.77 -25.86 -5.64
CA THR A 55 -49.11 -25.57 -5.11
C THR A 55 -49.62 -24.20 -5.54
N THR A 56 -48.83 -23.14 -5.31
CA THR A 56 -49.20 -21.75 -5.65
C THR A 56 -48.09 -20.97 -6.35
N GLY A 57 -46.94 -21.60 -6.61
CA GLY A 57 -45.84 -20.99 -7.35
C GLY A 57 -46.20 -20.68 -8.80
N TYR A 58 -45.70 -19.58 -9.33
CA TYR A 58 -46.05 -19.06 -10.64
C TYR A 58 -44.82 -18.42 -11.32
N ASP A 59 -44.87 -18.30 -12.64
CA ASP A 59 -43.78 -17.78 -13.50
C ASP A 59 -42.43 -18.55 -13.37
N ASP A 60 -42.49 -19.85 -13.08
CA ASP A 60 -41.33 -20.73 -13.00
C ASP A 60 -41.04 -21.42 -14.35
N THR A 61 -39.75 -21.61 -14.65
CA THR A 61 -39.26 -22.42 -15.79
C THR A 61 -38.47 -23.62 -15.28
N ALA A 62 -38.91 -24.85 -15.53
CA ALA A 62 -38.30 -26.09 -15.04
C ALA A 62 -37.99 -27.10 -16.16
N VAL A 63 -36.76 -27.14 -16.66
CA VAL A 63 -36.35 -28.03 -17.76
C VAL A 63 -35.31 -29.04 -17.28
N GLY A 64 -35.72 -30.31 -17.12
CA GLY A 64 -34.88 -31.41 -16.66
C GLY A 64 -35.64 -32.36 -15.71
N SER A 65 -35.14 -33.59 -15.54
CA SER A 65 -35.69 -34.50 -14.53
C SER A 65 -35.52 -33.89 -13.14
N ASP A 66 -36.62 -33.84 -12.39
CA ASP A 66 -36.72 -33.35 -11.02
C ASP A 66 -36.29 -31.88 -10.85
N ALA A 67 -36.34 -31.08 -11.93
CA ALA A 67 -36.14 -29.64 -11.85
C ALA A 67 -37.31 -28.99 -11.10
N LEU A 68 -37.02 -28.21 -10.04
CA LEU A 68 -38.04 -27.59 -9.17
C LEU A 68 -39.09 -28.58 -8.61
N SER A 69 -38.74 -29.86 -8.42
CA SER A 69 -39.72 -30.91 -8.05
C SER A 69 -40.41 -30.69 -6.70
N ASN A 70 -39.75 -30.03 -5.74
CA ASN A 70 -40.30 -29.74 -4.41
C ASN A 70 -40.76 -28.29 -4.24
N ASN A 71 -40.79 -27.49 -5.31
CA ASN A 71 -41.31 -26.11 -5.25
C ASN A 71 -42.76 -26.16 -4.82
N THR A 72 -43.14 -25.44 -3.76
CA THR A 72 -44.53 -25.33 -3.29
C THR A 72 -45.09 -23.96 -3.64
N ASN A 73 -44.42 -22.90 -3.18
CA ASN A 73 -44.89 -21.53 -3.29
C ASN A 73 -43.85 -20.57 -3.90
N GLY A 74 -42.65 -21.05 -4.23
CA GLY A 74 -41.62 -20.25 -4.88
C GLY A 74 -42.09 -19.74 -6.25
N ILE A 75 -41.62 -18.55 -6.62
CA ILE A 75 -42.05 -17.84 -7.84
C ILE A 75 -40.85 -17.30 -8.61
N PHE A 76 -41.02 -17.08 -9.92
CA PHE A 76 -39.99 -16.49 -10.78
C PHE A 76 -38.64 -17.23 -10.76
N ASN A 77 -38.66 -18.56 -10.64
CA ASN A 77 -37.45 -19.38 -10.66
C ASN A 77 -37.20 -19.98 -12.05
N THR A 78 -35.95 -19.98 -12.49
CA THR A 78 -35.51 -20.69 -13.69
C THR A 78 -34.58 -21.84 -13.31
N ALA A 79 -34.95 -23.08 -13.61
CA ALA A 79 -34.19 -24.29 -13.35
C ALA A 79 -34.00 -25.09 -14.64
N ILE A 80 -32.77 -25.14 -15.16
CA ILE A 80 -32.42 -25.87 -16.39
C ILE A 80 -31.32 -26.86 -16.07
N GLY A 81 -31.65 -28.15 -16.03
CA GLY A 81 -30.76 -29.24 -15.71
C GLY A 81 -31.42 -30.27 -14.79
N ARG A 82 -30.92 -31.50 -14.83
CA ARG A 82 -31.37 -32.55 -13.89
C ARG A 82 -31.11 -32.11 -12.45
N LEU A 83 -32.14 -32.17 -11.61
CA LEU A 83 -32.12 -31.78 -10.19
C LEU A 83 -31.78 -30.30 -9.93
N ALA A 84 -31.88 -29.41 -10.92
CA ALA A 84 -31.70 -27.98 -10.69
C ALA A 84 -32.82 -27.44 -9.78
N LEU A 85 -32.47 -26.71 -8.71
CA LEU A 85 -33.42 -26.17 -7.71
C LEU A 85 -34.42 -27.19 -7.13
N SER A 86 -34.08 -28.48 -7.11
CA SER A 86 -35.03 -29.56 -6.76
C SER A 86 -35.67 -29.42 -5.37
N ASN A 87 -34.94 -28.91 -4.36
CA ASN A 87 -35.44 -28.73 -2.99
C ASN A 87 -35.99 -27.33 -2.66
N ASN A 88 -36.11 -26.43 -3.64
CA ASN A 88 -36.71 -25.12 -3.40
C ASN A 88 -38.15 -25.31 -2.92
N THR A 89 -38.57 -24.67 -1.83
CA THR A 89 -39.96 -24.71 -1.35
C THR A 89 -40.63 -23.36 -1.58
N ASP A 90 -40.01 -22.28 -1.07
CA ASP A 90 -40.57 -20.92 -1.06
C ASP A 90 -39.62 -19.86 -1.63
N GLY A 91 -38.38 -20.24 -1.98
CA GLY A 91 -37.41 -19.32 -2.57
C GLY A 91 -37.88 -18.78 -3.91
N PHE A 92 -37.51 -17.53 -4.22
CA PHE A 92 -37.99 -16.82 -5.41
C PHE A 92 -36.88 -16.03 -6.12
N TYR A 93 -37.07 -15.73 -7.40
CA TYR A 93 -36.05 -15.09 -8.26
C TYR A 93 -34.71 -15.84 -8.30
N ASN A 94 -34.73 -17.18 -8.30
CA ASN A 94 -33.50 -17.97 -8.46
C ASN A 94 -33.31 -18.44 -9.90
N THR A 95 -32.09 -18.38 -10.42
CA THR A 95 -31.70 -18.96 -11.72
C THR A 95 -30.67 -20.05 -11.50
N ALA A 96 -30.96 -21.29 -11.87
CA ALA A 96 -30.10 -22.45 -11.77
C ALA A 96 -29.96 -23.14 -13.13
N ILE A 97 -28.77 -23.06 -13.72
CA ILE A 97 -28.47 -23.66 -15.03
C ILE A 97 -27.30 -24.63 -14.86
N GLY A 98 -27.58 -25.92 -14.96
CA GLY A 98 -26.60 -26.99 -14.77
C GLY A 98 -27.15 -28.13 -13.93
N MET A 99 -26.50 -29.29 -14.02
CA MET A 99 -26.89 -30.44 -13.21
C MET A 99 -26.71 -30.13 -11.73
N SER A 100 -27.81 -30.27 -10.96
CA SER A 100 -27.86 -30.02 -9.52
C SER A 100 -27.38 -28.63 -9.09
N ALA A 101 -27.48 -27.62 -9.97
CA ALA A 101 -27.27 -26.23 -9.56
C ALA A 101 -28.35 -25.82 -8.54
N LEU A 102 -27.95 -25.18 -7.43
CA LEU A 102 -28.85 -24.79 -6.33
C LEU A 102 -29.72 -25.92 -5.75
N PHE A 103 -29.27 -27.18 -5.82
CA PHE A 103 -30.07 -28.36 -5.44
C PHE A 103 -30.72 -28.26 -4.05
N SER A 104 -29.97 -27.80 -3.04
CA SER A 104 -30.42 -27.78 -1.63
C SER A 104 -31.10 -26.47 -1.21
N ASN A 105 -31.33 -25.54 -2.13
CA ASN A 105 -31.97 -24.24 -1.82
C ASN A 105 -33.36 -24.50 -1.27
N THR A 106 -33.70 -24.02 -0.08
CA THR A 106 -35.05 -24.22 0.49
C THR A 106 -35.88 -22.94 0.38
N THR A 107 -35.42 -21.86 1.00
CA THR A 107 -36.16 -20.59 1.11
C THR A 107 -35.36 -19.39 0.64
N ALA A 108 -34.15 -19.60 0.12
CA ALA A 108 -33.29 -18.50 -0.31
C ALA A 108 -33.75 -17.93 -1.65
N SER A 109 -33.51 -16.63 -1.84
CA SER A 109 -33.96 -15.88 -3.01
C SER A 109 -32.80 -15.13 -3.67
N TYR A 110 -33.02 -14.72 -4.92
CA TYR A 110 -32.08 -13.88 -5.68
C TYR A 110 -30.73 -14.55 -5.98
N ASN A 111 -30.67 -15.88 -6.06
CA ASN A 111 -29.43 -16.57 -6.42
C ASN A 111 -29.37 -16.90 -7.92
N THR A 112 -28.23 -16.63 -8.56
CA THR A 112 -27.92 -17.11 -9.91
C THR A 112 -26.77 -18.11 -9.84
N ALA A 113 -26.99 -19.33 -10.31
CA ALA A 113 -26.01 -20.41 -10.33
C ALA A 113 -25.94 -21.06 -11.71
N THR A 114 -24.85 -20.84 -12.43
CA THR A 114 -24.58 -21.44 -13.74
C THR A 114 -23.37 -22.36 -13.66
N GLY A 115 -23.59 -23.66 -13.80
CA GLY A 115 -22.55 -24.69 -13.78
C GLY A 115 -22.99 -25.94 -13.02
N THR A 116 -22.37 -27.07 -13.35
CA THR A 116 -22.59 -28.32 -12.65
C THR A 116 -22.20 -28.20 -11.18
N PHE A 117 -23.14 -28.49 -10.27
CA PHE A 117 -22.99 -28.38 -8.82
C PHE A 117 -22.63 -26.98 -8.30
N ALA A 118 -22.92 -25.91 -9.06
CA ALA A 118 -22.80 -24.55 -8.56
C ALA A 118 -23.83 -24.32 -7.43
N LEU A 119 -23.39 -23.78 -6.28
CA LEU A 119 -24.27 -23.50 -5.12
C LEU A 119 -25.09 -24.70 -4.61
N ILE A 120 -24.62 -25.94 -4.83
CA ILE A 120 -25.41 -27.16 -4.56
C ILE A 120 -25.93 -27.27 -3.11
N SER A 121 -25.16 -26.81 -2.12
CA SER A 121 -25.50 -26.92 -0.69
C SER A 121 -26.16 -25.67 -0.10
N ASN A 122 -26.46 -24.63 -0.90
CA ASN A 122 -27.07 -23.40 -0.40
C ASN A 122 -28.44 -23.70 0.20
N THR A 123 -28.71 -23.29 1.44
CA THR A 123 -30.03 -23.49 2.06
C THR A 123 -30.80 -22.19 2.18
N VAL A 124 -30.16 -21.14 2.74
CA VAL A 124 -30.80 -19.84 3.03
C VAL A 124 -30.00 -18.63 2.55
N GLY A 125 -28.77 -18.82 2.06
CA GLY A 125 -27.95 -17.73 1.54
C GLY A 125 -28.58 -17.06 0.31
N ALA A 126 -28.68 -15.73 0.32
CA ALA A 126 -29.37 -14.95 -0.71
C ALA A 126 -28.40 -14.11 -1.54
N SER A 127 -28.87 -13.64 -2.70
CA SER A 127 -28.13 -12.68 -3.54
C SER A 127 -26.76 -13.16 -4.04
N ASN A 128 -26.54 -14.47 -4.19
CA ASN A 128 -25.28 -14.99 -4.72
C ASN A 128 -25.33 -15.09 -6.25
N THR A 129 -24.28 -14.63 -6.94
CA THR A 129 -24.11 -14.79 -8.39
C THR A 129 -22.90 -15.68 -8.67
N VAL A 130 -23.12 -16.86 -9.24
CA VAL A 130 -22.11 -17.91 -9.35
C VAL A 130 -22.08 -18.50 -10.76
N THR A 131 -20.91 -18.47 -11.38
CA THR A 131 -20.65 -19.10 -12.68
C THR A 131 -19.41 -19.99 -12.59
N GLY A 132 -19.59 -21.30 -12.73
CA GLY A 132 -18.49 -22.27 -12.71
C GLY A 132 -18.88 -23.61 -12.12
N SER A 133 -18.25 -24.69 -12.61
CA SER A 133 -18.47 -26.02 -12.03
C SER A 133 -17.88 -26.10 -10.62
N PHE A 134 -18.67 -26.61 -9.67
CA PHE A 134 -18.34 -26.69 -8.24
C PHE A 134 -17.98 -25.34 -7.60
N ALA A 135 -18.40 -24.23 -8.20
CA ALA A 135 -18.23 -22.91 -7.61
C ALA A 135 -19.21 -22.73 -6.44
N LEU A 136 -18.71 -22.20 -5.33
CA LEU A 136 -19.49 -21.95 -4.11
C LEU A 136 -20.26 -23.19 -3.60
N GLN A 137 -19.68 -24.39 -3.79
CA GLN A 137 -20.34 -25.67 -3.59
C GLN A 137 -20.90 -25.86 -2.17
N SER A 138 -20.12 -25.53 -1.15
CA SER A 138 -20.44 -25.83 0.26
C SER A 138 -21.19 -24.72 0.99
N ASN A 139 -21.60 -23.65 0.29
CA ASN A 139 -22.26 -22.51 0.94
C ASN A 139 -23.57 -22.96 1.56
N THR A 140 -23.83 -22.62 2.81
CA THR A 140 -25.10 -22.93 3.49
C THR A 140 -25.90 -21.66 3.73
N THR A 141 -25.27 -20.65 4.36
CA THR A 141 -25.95 -19.40 4.76
C THR A 141 -25.27 -18.13 4.27
N GLY A 142 -24.12 -18.21 3.59
CA GLY A 142 -23.42 -17.03 3.08
C GLY A 142 -24.22 -16.31 1.99
N SER A 143 -24.21 -14.98 2.01
CA SER A 143 -24.96 -14.13 1.08
C SER A 143 -24.04 -13.17 0.33
N ASP A 144 -24.57 -12.59 -0.75
CA ASP A 144 -23.91 -11.48 -1.48
C ASP A 144 -22.52 -11.84 -2.03
N ASN A 145 -22.32 -13.11 -2.42
CA ASN A 145 -21.07 -13.55 -3.06
C ASN A 145 -21.17 -13.49 -4.59
N SER A 146 -20.14 -12.94 -5.24
CA SER A 146 -19.98 -12.90 -6.70
C SER A 146 -18.80 -13.78 -7.12
N VAL A 147 -19.09 -14.90 -7.78
CA VAL A 147 -18.11 -15.97 -8.02
C VAL A 147 -18.08 -16.36 -9.49
N THR A 148 -16.92 -16.27 -10.12
CA THR A 148 -16.71 -16.72 -11.50
C THR A 148 -15.44 -17.56 -11.60
N GLY A 149 -15.59 -18.87 -11.83
CA GLY A 149 -14.47 -19.80 -11.98
C GLY A 149 -14.77 -21.18 -11.40
N SER A 150 -14.21 -22.23 -11.99
CA SER A 150 -14.36 -23.58 -11.43
C SER A 150 -13.65 -23.70 -10.08
N PHE A 151 -14.34 -24.30 -9.11
CA PHE A 151 -13.89 -24.43 -7.71
C PHE A 151 -13.60 -23.10 -6.99
N ALA A 152 -14.00 -21.96 -7.55
CA ALA A 152 -13.90 -20.68 -6.87
C ALA A 152 -14.83 -20.68 -5.65
N LEU A 153 -14.30 -20.22 -4.50
CA LEU A 153 -14.98 -20.14 -3.21
C LEU A 153 -15.66 -21.47 -2.78
N ARG A 154 -15.14 -22.62 -3.23
CA ARG A 154 -15.78 -23.94 -3.11
C ARG A 154 -16.18 -24.31 -1.68
N SER A 155 -15.31 -24.03 -0.72
CA SER A 155 -15.46 -24.51 0.67
C SER A 155 -16.18 -23.51 1.59
N ASN A 156 -16.68 -22.39 1.05
CA ASN A 156 -17.35 -21.39 1.88
C ASN A 156 -18.61 -21.99 2.48
N THR A 157 -18.87 -21.72 3.75
CA THR A 157 -20.05 -22.21 4.47
C THR A 157 -20.96 -21.03 4.84
N THR A 158 -20.41 -20.03 5.52
CA THR A 158 -21.17 -18.88 6.04
C THR A 158 -20.58 -17.53 5.66
N GLY A 159 -19.46 -17.47 4.94
CA GLY A 159 -18.83 -16.21 4.55
C GLY A 159 -19.68 -15.44 3.53
N SER A 160 -19.73 -14.12 3.69
CA SER A 160 -20.54 -13.22 2.85
C SER A 160 -19.69 -12.13 2.21
N ASP A 161 -20.27 -11.42 1.24
CA ASP A 161 -19.66 -10.25 0.58
C ASP A 161 -18.33 -10.57 -0.13
N ASN A 162 -18.12 -11.79 -0.62
CA ASN A 162 -16.88 -12.15 -1.31
C ASN A 162 -17.01 -12.02 -2.84
N THR A 163 -15.97 -11.47 -3.47
CA THR A 163 -15.79 -11.52 -4.93
C THR A 163 -14.65 -12.48 -5.27
N ALA A 164 -14.93 -13.54 -6.03
CA ALA A 164 -13.95 -14.57 -6.39
C ALA A 164 -13.95 -14.83 -7.89
N THR A 165 -12.97 -14.30 -8.60
CA THR A 165 -12.79 -14.45 -10.05
C THR A 165 -11.53 -15.25 -10.34
N GLY A 166 -11.66 -16.32 -11.13
CA GLY A 166 -10.57 -17.23 -11.49
C GLY A 166 -10.73 -18.63 -10.91
N ARG A 167 -10.11 -19.62 -11.56
CA ARG A 167 -10.14 -21.01 -11.07
C ARG A 167 -9.47 -21.10 -9.70
N GLY A 168 -10.16 -21.69 -8.73
CA GLY A 168 -9.64 -21.96 -7.38
C GLY A 168 -9.45 -20.73 -6.48
N SER A 169 -9.87 -19.53 -6.90
CA SER A 169 -9.81 -18.33 -6.05
C SER A 169 -10.65 -18.53 -4.78
N LEU A 170 -10.10 -18.17 -3.62
CA LEU A 170 -10.71 -18.38 -2.29
C LEU A 170 -11.17 -19.83 -2.01
N SER A 171 -10.63 -20.84 -2.70
CA SER A 171 -11.19 -22.21 -2.65
C SER A 171 -11.23 -22.86 -1.27
N HIS A 172 -10.37 -22.44 -0.33
CA HIS A 172 -10.36 -22.94 1.06
C HIS A 172 -10.99 -21.98 2.08
N SER A 173 -11.59 -20.87 1.64
CA SER A 173 -12.32 -19.97 2.56
C SER A 173 -13.55 -20.69 3.08
N THR A 174 -13.69 -20.76 4.40
CA THR A 174 -14.82 -21.40 5.08
C THR A 174 -15.80 -20.39 5.64
N THR A 175 -15.29 -19.33 6.28
CA THR A 175 -16.10 -18.29 6.95
C THR A 175 -15.60 -16.87 6.67
N GLY A 176 -14.52 -16.72 5.89
CA GLY A 176 -13.97 -15.41 5.54
C GLY A 176 -14.97 -14.59 4.74
N SER A 177 -15.10 -13.32 5.08
CA SER A 177 -16.05 -12.38 4.47
C SER A 177 -15.35 -11.14 3.91
N ARG A 178 -15.99 -10.45 2.97
CA ARG A 178 -15.49 -9.19 2.39
C ARG A 178 -14.14 -9.33 1.69
N ASN A 179 -13.86 -10.49 1.09
CA ASN A 179 -12.62 -10.71 0.35
C ASN A 179 -12.83 -10.49 -1.15
N THR A 180 -11.85 -9.86 -1.80
CA THR A 180 -11.79 -9.73 -3.26
C THR A 180 -10.58 -10.51 -3.78
N ALA A 181 -10.83 -11.60 -4.50
CA ALA A 181 -9.80 -12.44 -5.12
C ALA A 181 -9.98 -12.45 -6.64
N ASP A 182 -9.11 -11.76 -7.37
CA ASP A 182 -9.11 -11.74 -8.83
C ASP A 182 -7.82 -12.38 -9.37
N GLY A 183 -7.95 -13.61 -9.87
CA GLY A 183 -6.86 -14.38 -10.43
C GLY A 183 -6.96 -15.86 -10.08
N ARG A 184 -6.37 -16.71 -10.93
CA ARG A 184 -6.27 -18.15 -10.66
C ARG A 184 -5.51 -18.38 -9.35
N GLU A 185 -6.12 -19.10 -8.42
CA GLU A 185 -5.62 -19.39 -7.06
C GLU A 185 -5.36 -18.13 -6.19
N ALA A 186 -5.97 -16.97 -6.48
CA ALA A 186 -5.90 -15.82 -5.59
C ALA A 186 -6.60 -16.12 -4.24
N LEU A 187 -5.97 -15.78 -3.10
CA LEU A 187 -6.39 -16.12 -1.73
C LEU A 187 -6.73 -17.61 -1.52
N ARG A 188 -6.13 -18.52 -2.31
CA ARG A 188 -6.48 -19.96 -2.32
C ARG A 188 -6.57 -20.58 -0.92
N ASN A 189 -5.64 -20.24 -0.03
CA ASN A 189 -5.51 -20.83 1.31
C ASN A 189 -6.14 -19.99 2.42
N ASN A 190 -6.74 -18.83 2.12
CA ASN A 190 -7.41 -18.03 3.13
C ASN A 190 -8.62 -18.82 3.65
N LYS A 191 -8.65 -19.15 4.94
CA LYS A 191 -9.70 -19.94 5.61
C LYS A 191 -10.75 -19.05 6.26
N THR A 192 -10.30 -18.10 7.06
CA THR A 192 -11.17 -17.27 7.92
C THR A 192 -10.88 -15.78 7.84
N GLY A 193 -9.82 -15.37 7.14
CA GLY A 193 -9.44 -13.97 7.01
C GLY A 193 -10.46 -13.15 6.24
N ASN A 194 -10.63 -11.90 6.64
CA ASN A 194 -11.64 -10.98 6.16
C ASN A 194 -11.01 -9.73 5.55
N GLY A 195 -11.72 -9.09 4.63
CA GLY A 195 -11.29 -7.79 4.10
C GLY A 195 -10.01 -7.84 3.26
N ASN A 196 -9.60 -9.02 2.75
CA ASN A 196 -8.39 -9.14 1.95
C ASN A 196 -8.66 -8.84 0.48
N ILE A 197 -7.74 -8.15 -0.18
CA ILE A 197 -7.74 -7.89 -1.62
C ILE A 197 -6.54 -8.59 -2.22
N ALA A 198 -6.76 -9.51 -3.15
CA ALA A 198 -5.69 -10.17 -3.89
C ALA A 198 -5.95 -10.11 -5.39
N VAL A 199 -4.98 -9.56 -6.13
CA VAL A 199 -5.07 -9.38 -7.58
C VAL A 199 -3.86 -9.99 -8.27
N GLY A 200 -4.09 -10.97 -9.13
CA GLY A 200 -3.08 -11.68 -9.92
C GLY A 200 -3.01 -13.18 -9.65
N PHE A 201 -2.23 -13.88 -10.46
CA PHE A 201 -2.02 -15.32 -10.32
C PHE A 201 -1.39 -15.65 -8.95
N SER A 202 -2.07 -16.47 -8.16
CA SER A 202 -1.67 -16.86 -6.80
C SER A 202 -1.44 -15.70 -5.82
N ALA A 203 -2.04 -14.53 -6.09
CA ALA A 203 -1.94 -13.40 -5.18
C ALA A 203 -2.57 -13.74 -3.81
N GLY A 204 -1.93 -13.36 -2.70
CA GLY A 204 -2.37 -13.68 -1.34
C GLY A 204 -2.52 -15.17 -1.04
N SER A 205 -1.95 -16.06 -1.86
CA SER A 205 -2.11 -17.52 -1.69
C SER A 205 -1.44 -18.07 -0.42
N ALA A 206 -0.53 -17.34 0.22
CA ALA A 206 0.05 -17.68 1.50
C ALA A 206 -0.79 -17.23 2.70
N LEU A 207 -1.78 -16.34 2.50
CA LEU A 207 -2.68 -15.91 3.57
C LEU A 207 -3.57 -17.07 4.02
N THR A 208 -3.73 -17.20 5.33
CA THR A 208 -4.43 -18.30 6.02
C THR A 208 -5.58 -17.81 6.87
N THR A 209 -5.33 -16.88 7.79
CA THR A 209 -6.36 -16.32 8.68
C THR A 209 -6.27 -14.80 8.84
N GLY A 210 -5.30 -14.18 8.19
CA GLY A 210 -5.02 -12.74 8.28
C GLY A 210 -6.11 -11.87 7.69
N ASP A 211 -6.35 -10.71 8.31
CA ASP A 211 -7.36 -9.74 7.88
C ASP A 211 -6.73 -8.51 7.19
N ASN A 212 -7.50 -7.84 6.34
CA ASN A 212 -7.21 -6.51 5.78
C ASN A 212 -5.90 -6.39 5.00
N ASN A 213 -5.46 -7.45 4.32
CA ASN A 213 -4.26 -7.40 3.49
C ASN A 213 -4.59 -7.00 2.05
N ILE A 214 -3.62 -6.37 1.37
CA ILE A 214 -3.70 -6.05 -0.06
C ILE A 214 -2.48 -6.67 -0.75
N ASP A 215 -2.70 -7.72 -1.53
CA ASP A 215 -1.68 -8.45 -2.28
C ASP A 215 -1.87 -8.27 -3.79
N VAL A 216 -1.00 -7.48 -4.43
CA VAL A 216 -1.03 -7.28 -5.89
C VAL A 216 0.17 -7.97 -6.51
N GLY A 217 -0.04 -9.12 -7.16
CA GLY A 217 1.02 -9.94 -7.72
C GLY A 217 2.02 -10.47 -6.67
N ASN A 218 1.64 -10.47 -5.39
CA ASN A 218 2.42 -10.98 -4.27
C ASN A 218 1.70 -12.17 -3.62
N ALA A 219 2.43 -13.18 -3.16
CA ALA A 219 1.82 -14.34 -2.51
C ALA A 219 1.27 -14.05 -1.09
N GLY A 220 1.63 -12.93 -0.47
CA GLY A 220 1.36 -12.67 0.94
C GLY A 220 2.34 -13.41 1.86
N VAL A 221 2.16 -13.23 3.17
CA VAL A 221 2.84 -13.97 4.24
C VAL A 221 1.78 -14.55 5.17
N ALA A 222 1.96 -15.81 5.58
CA ALA A 222 1.00 -16.49 6.46
C ALA A 222 0.73 -15.68 7.73
N ASP A 223 -0.54 -15.64 8.13
CA ASP A 223 -1.06 -14.98 9.33
C ASP A 223 -0.78 -13.46 9.45
N GLU A 224 -0.28 -12.80 8.40
CA GLU A 224 -0.10 -11.35 8.41
C GLU A 224 -1.45 -10.62 8.33
N ALA A 225 -1.55 -9.43 8.91
CA ALA A 225 -2.77 -8.63 8.88
C ALA A 225 -2.45 -7.15 8.71
N ASN A 226 -3.32 -6.44 8.00
CA ASN A 226 -3.21 -5.00 7.72
C ASN A 226 -1.94 -4.64 6.92
N ILE A 227 -1.47 -5.52 6.03
CA ILE A 227 -0.26 -5.33 5.24
C ILE A 227 -0.61 -5.14 3.76
N VAL A 228 0.11 -4.22 3.11
CA VAL A 228 0.08 -4.04 1.65
C VAL A 228 1.36 -4.60 1.04
N ARG A 229 1.24 -5.47 0.05
CA ARG A 229 2.35 -6.02 -0.74
C ARG A 229 2.07 -5.87 -2.22
N ILE A 230 3.02 -5.28 -2.95
CA ILE A 230 2.92 -5.07 -4.39
C ILE A 230 4.16 -5.64 -5.06
N GLY A 231 3.95 -6.57 -5.98
CA GLY A 231 5.00 -7.26 -6.71
C GLY A 231 5.71 -8.33 -5.86
N LYS A 232 6.70 -8.99 -6.47
CA LYS A 232 7.48 -10.09 -5.90
C LYS A 232 8.96 -9.72 -5.89
N LEU A 233 9.61 -9.93 -4.74
CA LEU A 233 11.04 -9.68 -4.58
C LEU A 233 11.85 -10.45 -5.63
N GLY A 234 12.80 -9.76 -6.27
CA GLY A 234 13.65 -10.32 -7.33
C GLY A 234 12.98 -10.46 -8.71
N THR A 235 11.70 -10.10 -8.85
CA THR A 235 11.01 -10.08 -10.15
C THR A 235 10.83 -8.66 -10.68
N GLN A 236 10.23 -7.78 -9.88
CA GLN A 236 10.14 -6.36 -10.22
C GLN A 236 11.46 -5.66 -9.86
N THR A 237 12.06 -4.95 -10.82
CA THR A 237 13.32 -4.20 -10.64
C THR A 237 13.12 -2.69 -10.59
N ALA A 238 11.92 -2.20 -10.88
CA ALA A 238 11.56 -0.78 -10.82
C ALA A 238 10.08 -0.61 -10.46
N THR A 239 9.75 0.49 -9.77
CA THR A 239 8.38 0.87 -9.38
C THR A 239 8.08 2.28 -9.86
N PHE A 240 7.07 2.44 -10.71
CA PHE A 240 6.61 3.74 -11.20
C PHE A 240 5.22 4.03 -10.64
N ILE A 241 5.08 5.11 -9.87
CA ILE A 241 3.80 5.57 -9.34
C ILE A 241 3.57 6.99 -9.87
N ALA A 242 2.56 7.13 -10.73
CA ALA A 242 2.20 8.41 -11.32
C ALA A 242 1.78 9.42 -10.24
N GLY A 243 2.05 10.70 -10.48
CA GLY A 243 1.68 11.79 -9.57
C GLY A 243 2.63 12.01 -8.38
N ILE A 244 3.67 11.17 -8.20
CA ILE A 244 4.71 11.40 -7.18
C ILE A 244 5.79 12.36 -7.69
N SER A 245 6.39 12.06 -8.85
CA SER A 245 7.50 12.84 -9.38
C SER A 245 7.05 14.23 -9.84
N GLY A 246 7.69 15.28 -9.32
CA GLY A 246 7.41 16.68 -9.67
C GLY A 246 6.25 17.33 -8.89
N ALA A 247 5.61 16.60 -7.96
CA ALA A 247 4.56 17.14 -7.12
C ALA A 247 5.13 17.89 -5.90
N VAL A 248 4.60 19.08 -5.61
CA VAL A 248 4.97 19.89 -4.43
C VAL A 248 4.14 19.45 -3.22
N VAL A 249 4.81 19.22 -2.08
CA VAL A 249 4.16 18.87 -0.81
C VAL A 249 4.65 19.84 0.29
N PRO A 250 3.96 20.96 0.53
CA PRO A 250 4.46 22.05 1.39
C PRO A 250 4.73 21.66 2.86
N ASP A 251 3.95 20.71 3.39
CA ASP A 251 4.05 20.17 4.75
C ASP A 251 4.54 18.71 4.77
N GLY A 252 5.14 18.26 3.66
CA GLY A 252 5.53 16.87 3.46
C GLY A 252 6.63 16.41 4.41
N VAL A 253 6.53 15.15 4.86
CA VAL A 253 7.58 14.46 5.60
C VAL A 253 8.26 13.45 4.66
N GLY A 254 9.59 13.39 4.69
CA GLY A 254 10.36 12.43 3.90
C GLY A 254 10.00 10.98 4.26
N VAL A 255 9.77 10.17 3.23
CA VAL A 255 9.55 8.72 3.36
C VAL A 255 10.90 8.01 3.37
N ILE A 256 11.07 7.08 4.31
CA ILE A 256 12.22 6.20 4.41
C ILE A 256 11.82 4.75 4.13
N VAL A 257 12.81 3.94 3.76
CA VAL A 257 12.65 2.48 3.58
C VAL A 257 13.39 1.78 4.71
N GLY A 258 12.68 0.96 5.48
CA GLY A 258 13.25 0.06 6.48
C GLY A 258 14.05 -1.07 5.85
N THR A 259 14.86 -1.75 6.65
CA THR A 259 15.70 -2.88 6.20
C THR A 259 14.87 -4.11 5.80
N ASP A 260 13.63 -4.18 6.26
CA ASP A 260 12.60 -5.15 5.87
C ASP A 260 11.82 -4.73 4.60
N GLY A 261 12.19 -3.61 3.97
CA GLY A 261 11.52 -3.04 2.80
C GLY A 261 10.27 -2.22 3.12
N LYS A 262 9.92 -2.02 4.40
CA LYS A 262 8.73 -1.26 4.81
C LYS A 262 8.94 0.24 4.58
N LEU A 263 7.96 0.91 3.97
CA LEU A 263 7.94 2.37 3.89
C LEU A 263 7.47 2.97 5.23
N GLY A 264 8.10 4.08 5.64
CA GLY A 264 7.73 4.81 6.85
C GLY A 264 8.19 6.26 6.82
N THR A 265 7.94 6.99 7.89
CA THR A 265 8.44 8.37 8.08
C THR A 265 9.22 8.46 9.38
N VAL A 266 10.16 9.41 9.46
CA VAL A 266 10.88 9.67 10.70
C VAL A 266 10.01 10.56 11.60
N VAL A 267 9.71 10.06 12.81
CA VAL A 267 8.96 10.81 13.83
C VAL A 267 9.89 11.27 14.96
N SER A 268 9.69 12.48 15.47
CA SER A 268 10.62 13.11 16.44
C SER A 268 9.92 13.72 17.67
N SER A 269 8.61 13.55 17.82
CA SER A 269 7.87 14.04 18.99
C SER A 269 8.32 13.33 20.27
N GLU A 270 8.32 14.06 21.39
CA GLU A 270 8.58 13.50 22.72
C GLU A 270 7.69 12.29 23.05
N ARG A 271 6.47 12.23 22.51
CA ARG A 271 5.54 11.09 22.69
C ARG A 271 6.10 9.74 22.21
N TYR A 272 7.12 9.75 21.36
CA TYR A 272 7.75 8.56 20.80
C TYR A 272 9.18 8.35 21.30
N LYS A 273 9.60 9.06 22.35
CA LYS A 273 10.98 9.07 22.84
C LYS A 273 11.03 8.85 24.34
N ASP A 274 11.99 8.02 24.75
CA ASP A 274 12.37 7.81 26.14
C ASP A 274 13.85 8.18 26.34
N ALA A 275 14.27 8.32 27.60
CA ALA A 275 15.68 8.55 27.99
C ALA A 275 16.37 9.75 27.29
N ILE A 276 15.64 10.86 27.11
CA ILE A 276 16.14 12.08 26.47
C ILE A 276 17.22 12.73 27.35
N LYS A 277 18.45 12.87 26.81
CA LYS A 277 19.59 13.49 27.49
C LYS A 277 20.51 14.22 26.48
N PRO A 278 21.38 15.15 26.94
CA PRO A 278 22.41 15.75 26.11
C PRO A 278 23.33 14.71 25.45
N MET A 279 23.85 15.00 24.25
CA MET A 279 24.71 14.09 23.50
C MET A 279 26.15 14.05 24.02
N ASP A 280 26.61 15.11 24.69
CA ASP A 280 27.97 15.25 25.24
C ASP A 280 29.06 14.74 24.28
N LYS A 281 29.93 13.82 24.71
CA LYS A 281 31.02 13.29 23.88
C LYS A 281 30.57 12.31 22.80
N ALA A 282 29.31 11.86 22.80
CA ALA A 282 28.85 10.89 21.81
C ALA A 282 28.94 11.44 20.38
N SER A 283 28.67 12.74 20.20
CA SER A 283 28.74 13.42 18.90
C SER A 283 30.17 13.58 18.36
N GLU A 284 31.21 13.48 19.20
CA GLU A 284 32.62 13.64 18.79
C GLU A 284 33.08 12.50 17.87
N ALA A 285 32.37 11.36 17.85
CA ALA A 285 32.64 10.26 16.92
C ALA A 285 32.61 10.71 15.45
N ILE A 286 31.81 11.72 15.11
CA ILE A 286 31.71 12.22 13.72
C ILE A 286 33.01 12.88 13.24
N LEU A 287 33.83 13.39 14.16
CA LEU A 287 35.09 14.08 13.85
C LEU A 287 36.16 13.13 13.29
N SER A 288 35.97 11.82 13.47
CA SER A 288 36.85 10.78 12.92
C SER A 288 36.32 10.18 11.60
N LEU A 289 35.17 10.65 11.10
CA LEU A 289 34.63 10.19 9.82
C LEU A 289 35.40 10.80 8.65
N GLN A 290 35.51 10.05 7.56
CA GLN A 290 36.25 10.45 6.36
C GLN A 290 35.30 10.58 5.16
N PRO A 291 34.92 11.82 4.79
CA PRO A 291 34.13 12.07 3.58
C PRO A 291 34.88 11.64 2.32
N VAL A 292 34.15 11.11 1.35
CA VAL A 292 34.68 10.63 0.07
C VAL A 292 33.83 11.11 -1.11
N THR A 293 34.45 11.16 -2.28
CA THR A 293 33.77 11.26 -3.57
C THR A 293 33.81 9.88 -4.24
N PHE A 294 32.70 9.43 -4.81
CA PHE A 294 32.62 8.12 -5.46
C PHE A 294 31.68 8.16 -6.68
N ARG A 295 31.67 7.08 -7.45
CA ARG A 295 30.67 6.79 -8.49
C ARG A 295 30.10 5.41 -8.22
N TYR A 296 28.82 5.20 -8.47
CA TYR A 296 28.27 3.84 -8.43
C TYR A 296 28.91 2.98 -9.53
N LYS A 297 28.89 1.65 -9.36
CA LYS A 297 29.36 0.74 -10.41
C LYS A 297 28.46 0.87 -11.65
N HIS A 298 29.02 0.62 -12.83
CA HIS A 298 28.32 0.80 -14.11
C HIS A 298 26.98 0.06 -14.20
N ASP A 299 26.86 -1.11 -13.58
CA ASP A 299 25.63 -1.90 -13.56
C ASP A 299 24.46 -1.22 -12.83
N PHE A 300 24.74 -0.25 -11.95
CA PHE A 300 23.74 0.50 -11.16
C PHE A 300 23.55 1.94 -11.65
N ASP A 301 24.60 2.53 -12.21
CA ASP A 301 24.59 3.88 -12.77
C ASP A 301 25.44 3.90 -14.05
N PRO A 302 24.81 3.64 -15.21
CA PRO A 302 25.51 3.63 -16.49
C PRO A 302 26.14 4.99 -16.84
N ASP A 303 25.52 6.09 -16.37
CA ASP A 303 25.96 7.46 -16.61
C ASP A 303 27.13 7.88 -15.69
N GLY A 304 27.34 7.11 -14.61
CA GLY A 304 28.46 7.25 -13.69
C GLY A 304 28.49 8.61 -13.00
N ILE A 305 27.36 9.11 -12.51
CA ILE A 305 27.23 10.44 -11.92
C ILE A 305 28.10 10.55 -10.64
N PRO A 306 28.94 11.60 -10.49
CA PRO A 306 29.71 11.81 -9.27
C PRO A 306 28.81 11.96 -8.02
N GLN A 307 29.16 11.25 -6.96
CA GLN A 307 28.47 11.27 -5.67
C GLN A 307 29.44 11.67 -4.55
N PHE A 308 28.88 12.19 -3.45
CA PHE A 308 29.62 12.62 -2.27
C PHE A 308 28.99 11.99 -1.03
N GLY A 309 29.81 11.50 -0.10
CA GLY A 309 29.27 10.89 1.11
C GLY A 309 30.31 10.14 1.94
N LEU A 310 29.85 9.08 2.58
CA LEU A 310 30.61 8.22 3.49
C LEU A 310 30.45 6.75 3.08
N VAL A 311 31.48 5.94 3.32
CA VAL A 311 31.43 4.48 3.11
C VAL A 311 30.93 3.80 4.38
N ALA A 312 29.83 3.06 4.30
CA ALA A 312 29.14 2.47 5.46
C ALA A 312 30.08 1.58 6.31
N GLU A 313 30.94 0.80 5.68
CA GLU A 313 31.91 -0.06 6.36
C GLU A 313 32.97 0.73 7.13
N GLN A 314 33.37 1.90 6.63
CA GLN A 314 34.32 2.78 7.32
C GLN A 314 33.65 3.47 8.50
N VAL A 315 32.42 3.96 8.33
CA VAL A 315 31.61 4.54 9.41
C VAL A 315 31.39 3.52 10.52
N ALA A 316 31.05 2.26 10.17
CA ALA A 316 30.80 1.21 11.14
C ALA A 316 32.00 0.89 12.05
N LYS A 317 33.24 1.13 11.58
CA LYS A 317 34.47 0.98 12.38
C LYS A 317 34.64 2.10 13.41
N VAL A 318 34.16 3.30 13.09
CA VAL A 318 34.23 4.48 13.97
C VAL A 318 33.07 4.47 14.96
N ASN A 319 31.84 4.33 14.46
CA ASN A 319 30.64 4.21 15.27
C ASN A 319 29.60 3.32 14.56
N PRO A 320 29.36 2.09 15.06
CA PRO A 320 28.43 1.15 14.45
C PRO A 320 26.96 1.60 14.51
N ASP A 321 26.59 2.49 15.44
CA ASP A 321 25.20 2.95 15.61
C ASP A 321 24.74 3.91 14.49
N LEU A 322 25.70 4.41 13.70
CA LEU A 322 25.46 5.30 12.56
C LEU A 322 25.22 4.56 11.25
N VAL A 323 25.08 3.23 11.29
CA VAL A 323 24.94 2.40 10.09
C VAL A 323 23.74 1.47 10.21
N ALA A 324 22.89 1.46 9.18
CA ALA A 324 21.86 0.44 9.01
C ALA A 324 22.45 -0.78 8.31
N ARG A 325 21.95 -1.97 8.66
CA ARG A 325 22.46 -3.26 8.17
C ARG A 325 21.44 -3.95 7.28
N ASP A 326 21.92 -4.75 6.34
CA ASP A 326 21.05 -5.60 5.50
C ASP A 326 20.50 -6.81 6.28
N ASP A 327 19.73 -7.64 5.60
CA ASP A 327 19.15 -8.89 6.11
C ASP A 327 20.23 -9.93 6.52
N GLN A 328 21.46 -9.80 6.01
CA GLN A 328 22.62 -10.61 6.39
C GLN A 328 23.46 -9.98 7.52
N GLY A 329 23.05 -8.83 8.06
CA GLY A 329 23.75 -8.12 9.12
C GLY A 329 24.99 -7.33 8.66
N LYS A 330 25.22 -7.18 7.36
CA LYS A 330 26.33 -6.38 6.82
C LYS A 330 25.97 -4.89 6.78
N PRO A 331 26.94 -3.98 6.97
CA PRO A 331 26.76 -2.56 6.70
C PRO A 331 26.12 -2.32 5.34
N TYR A 332 24.98 -1.63 5.31
CA TYR A 332 24.21 -1.39 4.09
C TYR A 332 24.18 0.09 3.72
N THR A 333 23.85 0.96 4.67
CA THR A 333 23.80 2.41 4.44
C THR A 333 24.11 3.20 5.70
N VAL A 334 24.64 4.40 5.53
CA VAL A 334 24.88 5.35 6.62
C VAL A 334 23.57 6.05 6.99
N ARG A 335 23.31 6.17 8.30
CA ARG A 335 22.18 6.92 8.84
C ARG A 335 22.50 8.41 8.83
N TYR A 336 22.50 9.03 7.63
CA TYR A 336 22.90 10.43 7.45
C TYR A 336 22.10 11.41 8.33
N GLU A 337 20.83 11.15 8.62
CA GLU A 337 20.05 11.97 9.56
C GLU A 337 20.64 12.01 10.98
N ALA A 338 21.19 10.89 11.45
CA ALA A 338 21.86 10.85 12.75
C ALA A 338 23.18 11.63 12.73
N VAL A 339 23.93 11.54 11.63
CA VAL A 339 25.16 12.31 11.42
C VAL A 339 24.85 13.81 11.44
N ASN A 340 23.81 14.26 10.74
CA ASN A 340 23.38 15.67 10.72
C ASN A 340 23.01 16.18 12.12
N ALA A 341 22.27 15.38 12.91
CA ALA A 341 21.93 15.74 14.28
C ALA A 341 23.17 15.86 15.18
N MET A 342 24.16 14.96 15.04
CA MET A 342 25.42 15.04 15.77
C MET A 342 26.27 16.24 15.32
N LEU A 343 26.28 16.55 14.02
CA LEU A 343 26.96 17.72 13.46
C LEU A 343 26.42 19.01 14.09
N LEU A 344 25.11 19.12 14.27
CA LEU A 344 24.50 20.26 14.95
C LEU A 344 25.05 20.42 16.37
N ASN A 345 25.19 19.33 17.14
CA ASN A 345 25.74 19.41 18.49
C ASN A 345 27.21 19.87 18.50
N GLU A 346 28.06 19.35 17.61
CA GLU A 346 29.45 19.78 17.49
C GLU A 346 29.57 21.23 17.01
N PHE A 347 28.72 21.65 16.06
CA PHE A 347 28.64 23.05 15.63
C PHE A 347 28.30 23.98 16.80
N LEU A 348 27.30 23.63 17.61
CA LEU A 348 26.89 24.43 18.78
C LEU A 348 27.97 24.45 19.88
N LYS A 349 28.76 23.38 20.04
CA LYS A 349 29.93 23.39 20.93
C LYS A 349 31.00 24.35 20.42
N GLU A 350 31.32 24.27 19.13
CA GLU A 350 32.37 25.10 18.55
C GLU A 350 31.97 26.58 18.51
N HIS A 351 30.71 26.89 18.22
CA HIS A 351 30.18 28.24 18.28
C HIS A 351 30.37 28.88 19.67
N ARG A 352 30.06 28.14 20.74
CA ARG A 352 30.28 28.61 22.12
C ARG A 352 31.76 28.88 22.43
N LYS A 353 32.66 27.99 22.00
CA LYS A 353 34.11 28.23 22.16
C LYS A 353 34.58 29.49 21.43
N VAL A 354 34.04 29.74 20.24
CA VAL A 354 34.36 30.95 19.46
C VAL A 354 33.90 32.21 20.21
N GLU A 355 32.71 32.22 20.81
CA GLU A 355 32.22 33.34 21.63
C GLU A 355 33.10 33.58 22.88
N GLU A 356 33.52 32.51 23.56
CA GLU A 356 34.43 32.59 24.71
C GLU A 356 35.80 33.14 24.31
N GLN A 357 36.35 32.67 23.19
CA GLN A 357 37.62 33.17 22.64
C GLN A 357 37.52 34.65 22.23
N GLN A 358 36.39 35.06 21.63
CA GLN A 358 36.15 36.46 21.27
C GLN A 358 36.13 37.36 22.51
N THR A 359 35.44 36.92 23.57
CA THR A 359 35.42 37.64 24.85
C THR A 359 36.81 37.76 25.46
N ALA A 360 37.60 36.67 25.44
CA ALA A 360 38.98 36.68 25.93
C ALA A 360 39.87 37.61 25.09
N LEU A 361 39.69 37.65 23.77
CA LEU A 361 40.40 38.58 22.88
C LEU A 361 40.05 40.03 23.19
N ASP A 362 38.80 40.36 23.48
CA ASP A 362 38.39 41.72 23.81
C ASP A 362 38.93 42.16 25.17
N GLN A 363 38.97 41.26 26.16
CA GLN A 363 39.66 41.50 27.43
C GLN A 363 41.16 41.72 27.23
N LEU A 364 41.80 40.92 26.37
CA LEU A 364 43.22 41.05 26.07
C LEU A 364 43.53 42.40 25.40
N LYS A 365 42.71 42.81 24.42
CA LYS A 365 42.81 44.15 23.79
C LYS A 365 42.69 45.27 24.80
N SER A 366 41.75 45.17 25.75
CA SER A 366 41.61 46.17 26.83
C SER A 366 42.86 46.25 27.71
N LYS A 367 43.45 45.11 28.08
CA LYS A 367 44.71 45.08 28.85
C LYS A 367 45.89 45.64 28.07
N VAL A 368 45.98 45.36 26.77
CA VAL A 368 47.03 45.94 25.90
C VAL A 368 46.91 47.46 25.86
N ALA A 369 45.70 48.00 25.70
CA ALA A 369 45.48 49.45 25.75
C ALA A 369 45.91 50.07 27.11
N GLN A 370 45.57 49.42 28.23
CA GLN A 370 46.04 49.86 29.56
C GLN A 370 47.57 49.83 29.70
N GLN A 371 48.24 48.86 29.06
CA GLN A 371 49.70 48.76 29.08
C GLN A 371 50.35 49.87 28.23
N GLU A 372 49.75 50.25 27.11
CA GLU A 372 50.18 51.39 26.29
C GLU A 372 50.04 52.71 27.07
N ASP A 373 48.91 52.92 27.75
CA ASP A 373 48.71 54.07 28.63
C ASP A 373 49.78 54.13 29.73
N LEU A 374 50.04 53.01 30.40
CA LEU A 374 51.07 52.92 31.44
C LEU A 374 52.47 53.23 30.88
N ARG A 375 52.79 52.76 29.66
CA ARG A 375 54.06 53.10 29.00
C ARG A 375 54.18 54.60 28.73
N SER A 376 53.10 55.27 28.35
CA SER A 376 53.11 56.72 28.18
C SER A 376 53.37 57.45 29.51
N ILE A 377 52.74 56.98 30.60
CA ILE A 377 52.93 57.54 31.95
C ILE A 377 54.38 57.35 32.39
N VAL A 378 54.95 56.15 32.21
CA VAL A 378 56.35 55.87 32.57
C VAL A 378 57.31 56.73 31.73
N ALA A 379 57.05 56.91 30.44
CA ALA A 379 57.86 57.79 29.59
C ALA A 379 57.80 59.25 30.09
N GLN A 380 56.61 59.73 30.46
CA GLN A 380 56.42 61.06 31.04
C GLN A 380 57.16 61.21 32.37
N GLN A 381 57.06 60.21 33.26
CA GLN A 381 57.81 60.20 34.52
C GLN A 381 59.32 60.22 34.29
N GLN A 382 59.85 59.52 33.28
CA GLN A 382 61.26 59.59 32.92
C GLN A 382 61.69 60.99 32.47
N ILE A 383 60.85 61.69 31.71
CA ILE A 383 61.09 63.10 31.34
C ILE A 383 61.12 63.98 32.60
N GLU A 384 60.17 63.81 33.52
CA GLU A 384 60.10 64.57 34.77
C GLU A 384 61.30 64.29 35.69
N ILE A 385 61.71 63.03 35.84
CA ILE A 385 62.90 62.64 36.60
C ILE A 385 64.16 63.25 36.00
N ALA A 386 64.31 63.23 34.66
CA ALA A 386 65.45 63.86 33.99
C ALA A 386 65.49 65.38 34.25
N ALA A 387 64.33 66.05 34.22
CA ALA A 387 64.21 67.47 34.55
C ALA A 387 64.56 67.77 36.01
N LEU A 388 64.04 66.97 36.96
CA LEU A 388 64.39 67.08 38.38
C LEU A 388 65.88 66.85 38.63
N THR A 389 66.47 65.83 37.99
CA THR A 389 67.90 65.51 38.08
C THR A 389 68.74 66.70 37.61
N SER A 390 68.35 67.34 36.50
CA SER A 390 69.00 68.56 36.01
C SER A 390 68.89 69.72 37.00
N GLN A 391 67.73 69.91 37.64
CA GLN A 391 67.56 70.93 38.68
C GLN A 391 68.43 70.65 39.92
N ILE A 392 68.48 69.41 40.39
CA ILE A 392 69.32 68.99 41.52
C ILE A 392 70.81 69.22 41.19
N GLN A 393 71.25 68.91 39.97
CA GLN A 393 72.61 69.19 39.51
C GLN A 393 72.92 70.71 39.59
N LYS A 394 72.02 71.56 39.09
CA LYS A 394 72.17 73.03 39.17
C LYS A 394 72.19 73.54 40.62
N VAL A 395 71.36 72.98 41.50
CA VAL A 395 71.35 73.35 42.93
C VAL A 395 72.65 72.91 43.60
N SER A 396 73.15 71.72 43.29
CA SER A 396 74.42 71.19 43.80
C SER A 396 75.61 72.02 43.34
N GLU A 397 75.63 72.45 42.08
CA GLU A 397 76.62 73.40 41.54
C GLU A 397 76.56 74.75 42.27
N ARG A 398 75.36 75.29 42.53
CA ARG A 398 75.20 76.51 43.34
C ARG A 398 75.66 76.32 44.78
N LEU A 399 75.41 75.16 45.39
CA LEU A 399 75.85 74.87 46.76
C LEU A 399 77.37 74.71 46.85
N ALA A 400 78.02 74.17 45.81
CA ALA A 400 79.48 74.09 45.71
C ALA A 400 80.15 75.47 45.65
N VAL A 401 79.45 76.48 45.09
CA VAL A 401 79.88 77.89 45.11
C VAL A 401 79.70 78.55 46.49
N VAL A 402 78.86 77.98 47.38
CA VAL A 402 78.58 78.48 48.74
C VAL A 402 79.42 77.74 49.81
N LYS A 403 80.50 77.03 49.45
CA LYS A 403 81.49 76.58 50.44
C LYS A 403 82.10 77.79 51.15
N PRO A 404 81.96 77.95 52.49
CA PRO A 404 82.59 79.04 53.21
C PRO A 404 84.11 78.86 53.19
N ALA A 405 84.84 79.93 52.88
CA ALA A 405 86.28 79.99 53.11
C ALA A 405 86.59 79.68 54.58
N PRO A 406 87.63 78.88 54.89
CA PRO A 406 88.00 78.58 56.26
C PRO A 406 88.38 79.87 57.00
N ARG A 407 87.65 80.21 58.07
CA ARG A 407 88.04 81.25 59.03
C ARG A 407 89.22 80.72 59.84
N ILE A 408 90.43 81.13 59.48
CA ILE A 408 91.58 81.08 60.38
C ILE A 408 91.39 82.21 61.39
N VAL A 409 91.13 81.83 62.64
CA VAL A 409 91.22 82.72 63.81
C VAL A 409 92.69 82.74 64.23
N SER A 410 93.37 83.87 64.04
CA SER A 410 94.65 84.15 64.69
C SER A 410 94.39 85.07 65.88
N ASN A 411 94.73 84.58 67.06
CA ASN A 411 94.82 85.34 68.31
C ASN A 411 95.96 86.39 68.25
N LYS A 412 95.84 87.38 69.15
CA LYS A 412 96.75 88.49 69.51
C LYS A 412 98.24 88.07 69.52
N GLU A 413 99.21 88.90 69.16
CA GLU A 413 99.61 90.25 69.64
C GLU A 413 100.35 91.05 68.57
#